data_AF-A0AAV0XL78-F1
#
_entry.id   AF-A0AAV0XL78-F1
#
_cell.length_a   1.000
_cell.length_b   1.000
_cell.length_c   1.000
_cell.angle_alpha   90.00
_cell.angle_beta   90.00
_cell.angle_gamma   90.00
#
_symmetry.space_group_name_H-M   'P 1'
#
loop_
_entity.id
_entity.type
_entity.pdbx_description
1 polymer ?
#
loop_
_entity_poly.entity_id
_entity_poly.type
_entity_poly.pdbx_seq_one_letter_code
_entity_poly.pdbx_strand_id
1 'polypeptide(L)'
;MPRNTRRELGTRAYQNNKPEVLEACLRGIQSKVMSQRKASEHFKIPRSTIKNKLKKNHGNNIGHPTVFSRAEELSFEQHCIHYQILVFPWSLMT
;
A
#
# COMPACT_ATOMS: atom_id res chain seq x y z
N MET A 1 38.49 2.59 -0.28
CA MET A 1 37.07 2.99 -0.39
C MET A 1 36.25 2.26 0.67
N PRO A 2 35.28 2.90 1.35
CA PRO A 2 34.41 2.24 2.31
C PRO A 2 33.63 1.09 1.64
N ARG A 3 33.58 -0.09 2.28
CA ARG A 3 32.86 -1.26 1.77
C ARG A 3 31.35 -0.98 1.78
N ASN A 4 30.74 -0.86 0.60
CA ASN A 4 29.30 -0.66 0.46
C ASN A 4 28.56 -1.98 0.73
N THR A 5 28.12 -2.19 1.97
CA THR A 5 27.33 -3.36 2.37
C THR A 5 25.86 -3.12 2.00
N ARG A 6 25.42 -3.68 0.87
CA ARG A 6 23.99 -3.74 0.54
C ARG A 6 23.33 -4.79 1.43
N ARG A 7 22.24 -4.42 2.09
CA ARG A 7 21.42 -5.37 2.87
C ARG A 7 20.58 -6.22 1.94
N GLU A 8 20.38 -7.48 2.31
CA GLU A 8 19.47 -8.36 1.60
C GLU A 8 18.03 -7.81 1.66
N LEU A 9 17.30 -7.97 0.55
CA LEU A 9 15.91 -7.55 0.48
C LEU A 9 15.07 -8.48 1.37
N GLY A 10 14.20 -7.91 2.20
CA GLY A 10 13.31 -8.67 3.09
C GLY A 10 13.85 -8.94 4.50
N THR A 11 15.11 -8.60 4.82
CA THR A 11 15.68 -8.82 6.17
C THR A 11 15.02 -7.95 7.25
N ARG A 12 14.38 -6.84 6.88
CA ARG A 12 13.68 -5.95 7.82
C ARG A 12 12.21 -6.35 7.94
N ALA A 13 11.85 -6.98 9.06
CA ALA A 13 10.46 -7.16 9.43
C ALA A 13 9.80 -5.78 9.65
N TYR A 14 8.87 -5.40 8.79
CA TYR A 14 8.05 -4.21 9.01
C TYR A 14 7.05 -4.49 10.14
N GLN A 15 6.94 -3.57 11.10
CA GLN A 15 5.91 -3.68 12.13
C GLN A 15 4.53 -3.42 11.51
N ASN A 16 3.76 -4.50 11.37
CA ASN A 16 2.35 -4.42 11.02
C ASN A 16 1.55 -4.03 12.26
N ASN A 17 1.22 -2.74 12.36
CA ASN A 17 0.30 -2.27 13.39
C ASN A 17 -1.13 -2.63 12.97
N LYS A 18 -1.93 -3.15 13.92
CA LYS A 18 -3.36 -3.36 13.68
C LYS A 18 -4.03 -2.03 13.32
N PRO A 19 -4.90 -1.99 12.28
CA PRO A 19 -5.49 -0.75 11.80
C PRO A 19 -6.31 -0.04 12.88
N GLU A 20 -7.10 -0.81 13.66
CA GLU A 20 -7.92 -0.30 14.76
C GLU A 20 -7.12 0.46 15.82
N VAL A 21 -5.96 -0.08 16.20
CA VAL A 21 -5.08 0.50 17.23
C VAL A 21 -4.45 1.79 16.71
N LEU A 22 -4.06 1.80 15.44
CA LEU A 22 -3.51 2.99 14.78
C LEU A 22 -4.57 4.10 14.71
N GLU A 23 -5.81 3.78 14.36
CA GLU A 23 -6.90 4.75 14.32
C GLU A 23 -7.26 5.31 15.70
N ALA A 24 -7.31 4.47 16.74
CA ALA A 24 -7.50 4.92 18.11
C ALA A 24 -6.39 5.88 18.55
N CYS A 25 -5.13 5.55 18.23
CA CYS A 25 -3.98 6.40 18.49
C CYS A 25 -4.10 7.77 17.79
N LEU A 26 -4.47 7.78 16.50
CA LEU A 26 -4.60 9.02 15.73
C LEU A 26 -5.75 9.88 16.24
N ARG A 27 -6.89 9.29 16.58
CA ARG A 27 -8.04 9.99 17.19
C ARG A 27 -7.68 10.62 18.53
N GLY A 28 -6.96 9.91 19.40
CA GLY A 28 -6.50 10.44 20.69
C GLY A 28 -5.56 11.66 20.56
N ILE A 29 -4.75 11.70 19.51
CA ILE A 29 -3.86 12.83 19.23
C ILE A 29 -4.64 14.01 18.62
N GLN A 30 -5.54 13.75 17.67
CA GLN A 30 -6.36 14.79 17.03
C GLN A 30 -7.30 15.48 18.02
N SER A 31 -7.87 14.73 18.96
CA SER A 31 -8.70 15.23 20.06
C SER A 31 -7.90 15.92 21.18
N LYS A 32 -6.57 16.04 21.04
CA LYS A 32 -5.64 16.63 22.04
C LYS A 32 -5.65 15.93 23.42
N VAL A 33 -6.21 14.73 23.53
CA VAL A 33 -6.22 13.93 24.76
C VAL A 33 -4.79 13.48 25.14
N MET A 34 -3.94 13.23 24.14
CA MET A 34 -2.57 12.77 24.36
C MET A 34 -1.56 13.39 23.41
N SER A 35 -0.33 13.59 23.89
CA SER A 35 0.79 14.00 23.05
C SER A 35 1.33 12.83 22.22
N GLN A 36 2.01 13.12 21.12
CA GLN A 36 2.64 12.09 20.28
C GLN A 36 3.61 11.18 21.06
N ARG A 37 4.26 11.71 22.11
CA ARG A 37 5.17 10.94 22.97
C ARG A 37 4.40 9.95 23.82
N LYS A 38 3.36 10.39 24.54
CA LYS A 38 2.50 9.52 25.35
C LYS A 38 1.78 8.47 24.50
N ALA A 39 1.30 8.86 23.32
CA ALA A 39 0.67 7.93 22.38
C ALA A 39 1.63 6.84 21.89
N SER A 40 2.90 7.20 21.64
CA SER A 40 3.93 6.25 21.22
C SER A 40 4.22 5.20 22.29
N GLU A 41 4.31 5.63 23.56
CA GLU A 41 4.53 4.75 24.70
C GLU A 41 3.32 3.84 24.96
N HIS A 42 2.10 4.39 24.89
CA HIS A 42 0.85 3.66 25.14
C HIS A 42 0.53 2.62 24.06
N PHE A 43 0.59 3.01 22.78
CA PHE A 43 0.20 2.14 21.67
C PHE A 43 1.39 1.34 21.09
N LYS A 44 2.61 1.56 21.59
CA LYS A 44 3.86 0.96 21.09
C LYS A 44 4.09 1.23 19.59
N ILE A 45 3.58 2.36 19.09
CA ILE A 45 3.75 2.80 17.70
C ILE A 45 4.89 3.83 17.67
N PRO A 46 5.91 3.67 16.81
CA PRO A 46 6.98 4.65 16.69
C PRO A 46 6.47 6.05 16.36
N ARG A 47 7.06 7.09 16.97
CA ARG A 47 6.71 8.50 16.72
C ARG A 47 6.80 8.90 15.25
N SER A 48 7.75 8.32 14.51
CA SER A 48 7.90 8.53 13.06
C SER A 48 6.68 8.06 12.28
N THR A 49 6.15 6.88 12.61
CA THR A 49 4.93 6.33 12.02
C THR A 49 3.72 7.22 12.30
N ILE A 50 3.55 7.65 13.55
CA ILE A 50 2.49 8.59 13.95
C ILE A 50 2.58 9.89 13.15
N LYS A 51 3.78 10.50 13.08
CA LYS A 51 4.04 11.72 12.31
C LYS A 51 3.71 11.55 10.83
N ASN A 52 4.14 10.46 10.21
CA ASN A 52 3.88 10.18 8.79
C ASN A 52 2.39 10.03 8.52
N LYS A 53 1.67 9.30 9.37
CA LYS A 53 0.22 9.11 9.24
C LYS A 53 -0.56 10.40 9.47
N LEU A 54 -0.18 11.23 10.44
CA LEU A 54 -0.79 12.55 10.65
C LEU A 54 -0.58 13.50 9.46
N LYS A 55 0.59 13.45 8.83
CA LYS A 55 0.90 14.23 7.62
C LYS A 55 0.33 13.63 6.33
N LYS A 56 -0.34 12.47 6.41
CA LYS A 56 -0.78 11.68 5.25
C LYS A 56 0.35 11.31 4.28
N ASN A 57 1.59 11.23 4.78
CA ASN A 57 2.71 10.73 3.99
C ASN A 57 2.48 9.24 3.68
N HIS A 58 2.62 8.87 2.40
CA HIS A 58 2.34 7.50 1.89
C HIS A 58 0.87 7.07 2.03
N GLY A 59 -0.06 8.00 1.78
CA GLY A 59 -1.50 7.69 1.66
C GLY A 59 -1.89 7.07 0.32
N ASN A 60 -1.03 7.14 -0.69
CA ASN A 60 -1.29 6.56 -2.00
C ASN A 60 -1.17 5.04 -1.97
N ASN A 61 -1.89 4.38 -2.88
CA ASN A 61 -1.74 2.95 -3.12
C ASN A 61 -0.28 2.64 -3.42
N ILE A 62 0.21 1.56 -2.80
CA ILE A 62 1.57 1.08 -3.00
C ILE A 62 1.61 0.46 -4.40
N GLY A 63 2.44 1.01 -5.28
CA GLY A 63 2.59 0.49 -6.64
C GLY A 63 2.91 1.57 -7.66
N HIS A 64 3.06 1.14 -8.91
CA HIS A 64 3.13 2.05 -10.04
C HIS A 64 1.77 2.77 -10.20
N PRO A 65 1.74 4.07 -10.54
CA PRO A 65 0.49 4.75 -10.85
C PRO A 65 -0.25 4.04 -12.00
N THR A 66 -1.57 3.94 -11.91
CA THR A 66 -2.40 3.41 -12.99
C THR A 66 -2.31 4.36 -14.19
N VAL A 67 -1.86 3.84 -15.33
CA VAL A 67 -1.70 4.62 -16.57
C VAL A 67 -3.04 4.81 -17.27
N PHE A 68 -3.90 3.79 -17.22
CA PHE A 68 -5.22 3.80 -17.83
C PHE A 68 -6.31 4.08 -16.78
N SER A 69 -7.39 4.72 -17.23
CA SER A 69 -8.64 4.79 -16.48
C SER A 69 -9.35 3.43 -16.48
N ARG A 70 -10.24 3.20 -15.52
CA ARG A 70 -10.97 1.92 -15.43
C ARG A 70 -11.78 1.62 -16.69
N ALA A 71 -12.33 2.64 -17.35
CA ALA A 71 -13.08 2.48 -18.59
C ALA A 71 -12.17 2.02 -19.75
N GLU A 72 -10.96 2.56 -19.83
CA GLU A 72 -9.96 2.14 -20.83
C GLU A 72 -9.48 0.73 -20.57
N GLU A 73 -9.17 0.38 -19.31
CA GLU A 73 -8.80 -1.00 -18.93
C GLU A 73 -9.88 -2.00 -19.35
N LEU A 74 -11.15 -1.72 -19.07
CA LEU A 74 -12.27 -2.57 -19.47
C LEU A 74 -12.38 -2.70 -20.99
N SER A 75 -12.16 -1.62 -21.73
CA SER A 75 -12.14 -1.65 -23.20
C SER A 75 -11.02 -2.56 -23.72
N PHE A 76 -9.82 -2.46 -23.15
CA PHE A 76 -8.70 -3.35 -23.49
C PHE A 76 -8.99 -4.81 -23.14
N GLU A 77 -9.54 -5.08 -21.95
CA GLU A 77 -9.94 -6.42 -21.52
C GLU A 77 -10.96 -7.03 -22.50
N GLN A 78 -12.02 -6.29 -22.83
CA GLN A 78 -13.06 -6.71 -23.78
C GLN A 78 -12.49 -6.96 -25.18
N HIS A 79 -11.61 -6.06 -25.65
CA HIS A 79 -10.95 -6.20 -26.94
C HIS A 79 -10.08 -7.46 -26.99
N CYS A 80 -9.29 -7.74 -25.95
CA CYS A 80 -8.47 -8.94 -25.85
C CYS A 80 -9.32 -10.23 -25.86
N ILE A 81 -10.44 -10.26 -25.11
CA ILE A 81 -11.37 -11.40 -25.09
C ILE A 81 -11.99 -11.61 -26.47
N HIS A 82 -12.44 -10.53 -27.13
CA HIS A 82 -12.99 -10.59 -28.47
C HIS A 82 -11.97 -11.14 -29.48
N TYR A 83 -10.72 -10.68 -29.41
CA TYR A 83 -9.63 -11.20 -30.24
C TYR A 83 -9.33 -12.67 -29.96
N GLN A 84 -9.35 -13.13 -28.71
CA GLN A 84 -9.16 -14.55 -28.39
C GLN A 84 -10.22 -15.43 -29.03
N ILE A 85 -11.49 -15.02 -28.99
CA ILE A 85 -12.60 -15.76 -29.61
C ILE A 85 -12.43 -15.84 -31.14
N LEU A 86 -11.95 -14.76 -31.76
CA LEU A 86 -11.72 -14.71 -33.20
C LEU A 86 -10.48 -15.48 -33.66
N VAL A 87 -9.42 -15.49 -32.86
CA VAL A 87 -8.13 -16.12 -33.20
C VAL A 87 -8.13 -17.62 -32.86
N PHE A 88 -8.90 -18.06 -31.86
CA PHE A 88 -9.01 -19.47 -31.47
C PHE A 88 -10.42 -20.09 -31.64
N PRO A 89 -11.01 -20.14 -32.84
CA PRO A 89 -12.25 -20.91 -33.04
C PRO A 89 -11.99 -22.43 -33.14
N TRP A 90 -10.76 -22.85 -33.49
CA TRP A 90 -10.48 -24.21 -33.97
C TRP A 90 -9.82 -25.16 -32.97
N SER A 91 -9.45 -24.74 -31.76
CA SER A 91 -8.81 -25.64 -30.76
C SER A 91 -9.78 -26.29 -29.77
N LEU A 92 -11.09 -26.02 -29.90
CA LEU A 92 -12.15 -26.62 -29.06
C LEU A 92 -13.05 -27.59 -29.85
N MET A 93 -12.71 -27.91 -31.11
CA MET A 93 -13.45 -28.85 -31.99
C MET A 93 -12.64 -30.10 -32.38
N THR A 94 -11.59 -30.44 -31.63
CA THR A 94 -10.87 -31.73 -31.69
C THR A 94 -10.83 -32.35 -30.32
#